data_AF-A0A6J4LNU9-F1
#
_entry.id   AF-A0A6J4LNU9-F1
#
_cell.length_a   1.000
_cell.length_b   1.000
_cell.length_c   1.000
_cell.angle_alpha   90.00
_cell.angle_beta   90.00
_cell.angle_gamma   90.00
#
_symmetry.space_group_name_H-M   'P 1'
#
loop_
_entity.id
_entity.type
_entity.pdbx_description
1 polymer ?
#
loop_
_entity_poly.entity_id
_entity_poly.type
_entity_poly.pdbx_seq_one_letter_code
_entity_poly.pdbx_strand_id
1 'polypeptide(L)'
;DRFGGNMDSPHMKAGATCYLGVNVEGALFSIGDGHYRQGEGEACGTAVEGAMTTTLIVELVKGGAPAWPRIEDDTHWMTVGSSRPLEDAWRIGQAELVHWFGELYGLDRMDAYQLLSQITEAPIANVVDANYSSVVKARKSLLPVASAYGGLHADLRARAVTLR
;
A
#
# COMPACT_ATOMS: atom_id res chain seq x y z
N ASP A 1 -3.51 -10.37 -6.70
CA ASP A 1 -2.23 -11.06 -6.41
C ASP A 1 -1.55 -10.50 -5.17
N ARG A 2 -0.72 -11.31 -4.49
CA ARG A 2 -0.04 -10.94 -3.22
C ARG A 2 1.29 -10.19 -3.40
N PHE A 3 1.89 -10.26 -4.59
CA PHE A 3 3.23 -9.71 -4.86
C PHE A 3 3.21 -8.26 -5.37
N GLY A 4 2.05 -7.60 -5.37
CA GLY A 4 1.83 -6.35 -6.09
C GLY A 4 1.22 -6.63 -7.47
N GLY A 5 1.92 -6.28 -8.55
CA GLY A 5 1.41 -6.39 -9.92
C GLY A 5 0.58 -5.17 -10.32
N ASN A 6 -0.44 -5.39 -11.17
CA ASN A 6 -1.35 -4.34 -11.65
C ASN A 6 -2.33 -3.93 -10.54
N MET A 7 -1.86 -3.09 -9.60
CA MET A 7 -2.66 -2.64 -8.46
C MET A 7 -3.49 -1.40 -8.78
N ASP A 8 -3.05 -0.60 -9.75
CA ASP A 8 -3.62 0.68 -10.21
C ASP A 8 -4.19 1.52 -9.08
N SER A 9 -3.34 1.78 -8.09
CA SER A 9 -3.70 2.58 -6.95
C SER A 9 -3.18 4.00 -7.14
N PRO A 10 -4.06 5.03 -7.10
CA PRO A 10 -3.62 6.44 -7.07
C PRO A 10 -2.74 6.80 -5.86
N HIS A 11 -2.60 5.89 -4.89
CA HIS A 11 -1.72 6.04 -3.73
C HIS A 11 -0.26 5.62 -4.02
N MET A 12 0.00 4.89 -5.11
CA MET A 12 1.36 4.58 -5.60
C MET A 12 1.95 5.77 -6.34
N LYS A 13 2.27 6.83 -5.59
CA LYS A 13 2.76 8.12 -6.13
C LYS A 13 4.06 8.55 -5.46
N ALA A 14 4.70 9.57 -6.04
CA ALA A 14 5.88 10.20 -5.45
C ALA A 14 5.63 10.60 -3.99
N GLY A 15 6.53 10.21 -3.09
CA GLY A 15 6.41 10.43 -1.65
C GLY A 15 5.74 9.28 -0.88
N ALA A 16 5.24 8.24 -1.55
CA ALA A 16 4.84 7.00 -0.89
C ALA A 16 6.00 6.00 -0.79
N THR A 17 5.94 5.10 0.20
CA THR A 17 6.78 3.91 0.31
C THR A 17 5.89 2.69 0.21
N CYS A 18 6.23 1.75 -0.67
CA CYS A 18 5.53 0.48 -0.82
C CYS A 18 6.39 -0.66 -0.26
N TYR A 19 5.79 -1.49 0.57
CA TYR A 19 6.41 -2.67 1.18
C TYR A 19 5.86 -3.93 0.51
N LEU A 20 6.76 -4.67 -0.13
CA LEU A 20 6.46 -5.91 -0.84
C LEU A 20 7.25 -7.06 -0.22
N GLY A 21 6.64 -8.24 -0.20
CA GLY A 21 7.32 -9.45 0.24
C GLY A 21 8.35 -9.95 -0.77
N VAL A 22 9.55 -10.30 -0.30
CA VAL A 22 10.57 -10.97 -1.11
C VAL A 22 10.25 -12.47 -1.16
N ASN A 23 9.58 -12.90 -2.24
CA ASN A 23 9.13 -14.28 -2.40
C ASN A 23 10.18 -15.21 -3.03
N VAL A 24 11.18 -14.63 -3.69
CA VAL A 24 12.28 -15.34 -4.37
C VAL A 24 13.59 -14.57 -4.16
N GLU A 25 14.73 -15.27 -4.33
CA GLU A 25 16.05 -14.64 -4.26
C GLU A 25 16.17 -13.45 -5.22
N GLY A 26 16.73 -12.35 -4.73
CA GLY A 26 16.87 -11.11 -5.50
C GLY A 26 15.57 -10.31 -5.70
N ALA A 27 14.44 -10.76 -5.16
CA ALA A 27 13.09 -10.16 -5.26
C ALA A 27 12.50 -10.04 -6.68
N LEU A 28 13.33 -9.93 -7.71
CA LEU A 28 12.95 -9.72 -9.11
C LEU A 28 12.02 -8.52 -9.30
N PHE A 29 12.34 -7.41 -8.62
CA PHE A 29 11.53 -6.19 -8.65
C PHE A 29 11.44 -5.58 -10.06
N SER A 30 10.23 -5.24 -10.47
CA SER A 30 9.93 -4.49 -11.70
C SER A 30 8.86 -3.43 -11.45
N ILE A 31 8.85 -2.39 -12.27
CA ILE A 31 7.86 -1.32 -12.26
C ILE A 31 7.57 -0.88 -13.70
N GLY A 32 6.32 -0.49 -13.97
CA GLY A 32 5.85 0.00 -15.25
C GLY A 32 4.48 0.66 -15.09
N ASP A 33 3.79 0.85 -16.21
CA ASP A 33 2.42 1.38 -16.28
C ASP A 33 2.23 2.77 -15.66
N GLY A 34 2.81 3.77 -16.32
CA GLY A 34 2.80 5.15 -15.84
C GLY A 34 1.48 5.86 -16.12
N HIS A 35 0.78 6.30 -15.08
CA HIS A 35 -0.48 7.05 -15.21
C HIS A 35 -0.31 8.53 -14.85
N TYR A 36 -0.50 9.46 -15.79
CA TYR A 36 -0.48 10.90 -15.47
C TYR A 36 -1.64 11.31 -14.55
N ARG A 37 -2.77 10.59 -14.67
CA ARG A 37 -3.93 10.72 -13.79
C ARG A 37 -4.79 9.46 -13.90
N GLN A 38 -5.26 8.97 -12.76
CA GLN A 38 -6.22 7.87 -12.66
C GLN A 38 -7.31 8.22 -11.63
N GLY A 39 -8.56 7.89 -11.93
CA GLY A 39 -9.66 7.93 -10.97
C GLY A 39 -9.76 6.62 -10.17
N GLU A 40 -10.33 6.68 -8.96
CA GLU A 40 -10.63 5.47 -8.19
C GLU A 40 -11.56 4.54 -8.97
N GLY A 41 -11.21 3.26 -9.05
CA GLY A 41 -11.94 2.21 -9.76
C GLY A 41 -11.59 2.06 -11.24
N GLU A 42 -10.90 3.02 -11.85
CA GLU A 42 -10.42 2.95 -13.24
C GLU A 42 -11.49 2.51 -14.26
N ALA A 43 -12.70 3.06 -14.13
CA ALA A 43 -13.91 2.45 -14.67
C ALA A 43 -13.92 2.14 -16.18
N CYS A 44 -13.17 2.85 -17.02
CA CYS A 44 -13.10 2.59 -18.47
C CYS A 44 -12.01 1.60 -18.88
N GLY A 45 -11.27 1.03 -17.92
CA GLY A 45 -10.22 0.06 -18.16
C GLY A 45 -8.82 0.66 -18.35
N THR A 46 -8.69 1.98 -18.35
CA THR A 46 -7.41 2.68 -18.54
C THR A 46 -7.39 4.00 -17.79
N ALA A 47 -6.19 4.47 -17.48
CA ALA A 47 -5.92 5.81 -16.98
C ALA A 47 -5.54 6.79 -18.11
N VAL A 48 -4.96 7.93 -17.76
CA VAL A 48 -4.20 8.75 -18.72
C VAL A 48 -2.80 8.16 -18.85
N GLU A 49 -2.65 7.20 -19.76
CA GLU A 49 -1.42 6.42 -19.95
C GLU A 49 -0.25 7.24 -20.49
N GLY A 50 0.95 6.93 -20.01
CA GLY A 50 2.16 7.58 -20.51
C GLY A 50 3.47 6.93 -20.08
N ALA A 51 4.50 7.12 -20.91
CA ALA A 51 5.87 6.77 -20.53
C ALA A 51 6.34 7.66 -19.38
N MET A 52 6.92 7.06 -18.34
CA MET A 52 7.44 7.77 -17.18
C MET A 52 8.90 7.43 -16.90
N THR A 53 9.67 8.44 -16.50
CA THR A 53 10.99 8.25 -15.89
C THR A 53 10.81 8.32 -14.38
N THR A 54 10.93 7.17 -13.71
CA THR A 54 10.70 7.06 -12.26
C THR A 54 12.02 6.85 -11.52
N THR A 55 12.31 7.71 -10.55
CA THR A 55 13.44 7.52 -9.61
C THR A 55 12.92 6.88 -8.33
N LEU A 56 13.55 5.78 -7.93
CA LEU A 56 13.20 5.01 -6.74
C LEU A 56 14.43 4.80 -5.86
N ILE A 57 14.19 4.66 -4.56
CA ILE A 57 15.16 4.09 -3.62
C ILE A 57 14.61 2.73 -3.21
N VAL A 58 15.44 1.69 -3.30
CA VAL A 58 15.06 0.32 -2.94
C VAL A 58 15.93 -0.12 -1.76
N GLU A 59 15.29 -0.59 -0.70
CA GLU A 59 15.94 -1.08 0.53
C GLU A 59 15.39 -2.45 0.90
N LEU A 60 16.22 -3.25 1.58
CA LEU A 60 15.85 -4.58 2.05
C LEU A 60 15.57 -4.57 3.55
N VAL A 61 14.32 -4.82 3.92
CA VAL A 61 13.92 -5.03 5.31
C VAL A 61 14.05 -6.51 5.67
N LYS A 62 14.70 -6.80 6.79
CA LYS A 62 14.79 -8.14 7.38
C LYS A 62 13.81 -8.26 8.55
N GLY A 63 13.38 -9.49 8.86
CA GLY A 63 12.53 -9.75 10.03
C GLY A 63 11.06 -10.06 9.72
N GLY A 64 10.72 -10.31 8.46
CA GLY A 64 9.38 -10.71 8.04
C GLY A 64 8.85 -9.84 6.90
N ALA A 65 7.99 -10.42 6.06
CA ALA A 65 7.37 -9.75 4.93
C ALA A 65 5.87 -9.62 5.18
N PRO A 66 5.23 -8.53 4.71
CA PRO A 66 3.78 -8.47 4.73
C PRO A 66 3.20 -9.50 3.74
N ALA A 67 2.05 -10.09 4.07
CA ALA A 67 1.41 -11.08 3.22
C ALA A 67 0.79 -10.47 1.95
N TRP A 68 0.46 -9.18 2.02
CA TRP A 68 -0.06 -8.35 0.93
C TRP A 68 0.67 -7.00 0.90
N PRO A 69 0.64 -6.26 -0.22
CA PRO A 69 1.29 -4.97 -0.30
C PRO A 69 0.81 -4.00 0.78
N ARG A 70 1.75 -3.35 1.45
CA ARG A 70 1.50 -2.21 2.35
C ARG A 70 2.02 -0.95 1.70
N ILE A 71 1.32 0.16 1.86
CA ILE A 71 1.74 1.48 1.42
C ILE A 71 1.76 2.41 2.63
N GLU A 72 2.80 3.21 2.74
CA GLU A 72 2.90 4.29 3.72
C GLU A 72 3.14 5.61 2.97
N ASP A 73 2.35 6.62 3.29
CA ASP A 73 2.67 8.01 2.94
C ASP A 73 2.83 8.86 4.20
N ASP A 74 3.14 10.15 4.03
CA ASP A 74 3.37 11.10 5.14
C ASP A 74 2.16 11.16 6.12
N THR A 75 0.97 10.71 5.69
CA THR A 75 -0.31 10.91 6.39
C THR A 75 -1.08 9.62 6.71
N HIS A 76 -0.83 8.50 6.04
CA HIS A 76 -1.63 7.27 6.17
C HIS A 76 -0.79 6.00 6.22
N TRP A 77 -1.31 5.03 6.97
CA TRP A 77 -1.01 3.61 6.83
C TRP A 77 -1.99 2.99 5.85
N MET A 78 -1.54 2.17 4.90
CA MET A 78 -2.43 1.55 3.91
C MET A 78 -2.06 0.10 3.62
N THR A 79 -3.06 -0.71 3.34
CA THR A 79 -2.94 -2.08 2.83
C THR A 79 -3.71 -2.22 1.53
N VAL A 80 -3.21 -3.07 0.64
CA VAL A 80 -3.85 -3.36 -0.64
C VAL A 80 -4.25 -4.82 -0.69
N GLY A 81 -5.53 -5.08 -0.89
CA GLY A 81 -6.01 -6.41 -1.24
C GLY A 81 -6.36 -6.47 -2.71
N SER A 82 -6.03 -7.59 -3.36
CA SER A 82 -6.33 -7.80 -4.78
C SER A 82 -6.92 -9.20 -5.02
N SER A 83 -8.20 -9.25 -5.36
CA SER A 83 -8.98 -10.49 -5.53
C SER A 83 -10.22 -10.24 -6.40
N ARG A 84 -10.98 -11.31 -6.68
CA ARG A 84 -12.37 -11.22 -7.10
C ARG A 84 -13.23 -12.10 -6.19
N PRO A 85 -14.44 -11.66 -5.80
CA PRO A 85 -15.07 -10.36 -6.10
C PRO A 85 -14.48 -9.18 -5.28
N LEU A 86 -14.94 -7.94 -5.51
CA LEU A 86 -14.35 -6.72 -4.93
C LEU A 86 -14.40 -6.72 -3.39
N GLU A 87 -15.46 -7.27 -2.81
CA GLU A 87 -15.60 -7.41 -1.36
C GLU A 87 -14.51 -8.30 -0.75
N ASP A 88 -13.97 -9.27 -1.49
CA ASP A 88 -12.85 -10.09 -1.02
C ASP A 88 -11.54 -9.31 -1.08
N ALA A 89 -11.33 -8.48 -2.11
CA ALA A 89 -10.21 -7.55 -2.17
C ALA A 89 -10.23 -6.57 -0.98
N TRP A 90 -11.41 -6.02 -0.66
CA TRP A 90 -11.60 -5.16 0.51
C TRP A 90 -11.39 -5.92 1.83
N ARG A 91 -11.96 -7.13 2.00
CA ARG A 91 -11.77 -7.97 3.21
C ARG A 91 -10.30 -8.26 3.47
N ILE A 92 -9.54 -8.56 2.41
CA ILE A 92 -8.10 -8.76 2.49
C ILE A 92 -7.41 -7.49 3.01
N GLY A 93 -7.64 -6.33 2.37
CA GLY A 93 -7.05 -5.07 2.81
C GLY A 93 -7.39 -4.75 4.26
N GLN A 94 -8.66 -4.92 4.65
CA GLN A 94 -9.13 -4.65 6.01
C GLN A 94 -8.48 -5.58 7.05
N ALA A 95 -8.41 -6.88 6.78
CA ALA A 95 -7.78 -7.85 7.68
C ALA A 95 -6.27 -7.59 7.84
N GLU A 96 -5.58 -7.27 6.75
CA GLU A 96 -4.15 -6.96 6.78
C GLU A 96 -3.87 -5.67 7.57
N LEU A 97 -4.76 -4.68 7.51
CA LEU A 97 -4.58 -3.45 8.30
C LEU A 97 -4.79 -3.72 9.80
N VAL A 98 -5.73 -4.60 10.15
CA VAL A 98 -5.91 -5.07 11.54
C VAL A 98 -4.64 -5.75 12.06
N HIS A 99 -4.05 -6.66 11.26
CA HIS A 99 -2.79 -7.31 11.62
C HIS A 99 -1.65 -6.31 11.78
N TRP A 100 -1.53 -5.37 10.85
CA TRP A 100 -0.48 -4.36 10.90
C TRP A 100 -0.63 -3.41 12.10
N PHE A 101 -1.86 -3.07 12.49
CA PHE A 101 -2.09 -2.27 13.70
C PHE A 101 -1.71 -3.01 14.98
N GLY A 102 -1.85 -4.34 15.02
CA GLY A 102 -1.28 -5.16 16.08
C GLY A 102 0.25 -5.03 16.15
N GLU A 103 0.93 -5.03 15.00
CA GLU A 103 2.39 -4.85 14.93
C GLU A 103 2.84 -3.43 15.30
N LEU A 104 2.13 -2.39 14.84
CA LEU A 104 2.50 -0.99 15.04
C LEU A 104 2.22 -0.48 16.44
N TYR A 105 1.09 -0.92 17.03
CA TYR A 105 0.53 -0.32 18.24
C TYR A 105 0.37 -1.31 19.39
N GLY A 106 0.67 -2.60 19.17
CA GLY A 106 0.50 -3.63 20.20
C GLY A 106 -0.95 -3.90 20.58
N LEU A 107 -1.90 -3.52 19.71
CA LEU A 107 -3.33 -3.74 19.96
C LEU A 107 -3.69 -5.23 19.85
N ASP A 108 -4.63 -5.68 20.69
CA ASP A 108 -5.30 -6.96 20.45
C ASP A 108 -6.04 -6.91 19.10
N ARG A 109 -6.17 -8.06 18.45
CA ARG A 109 -6.81 -8.18 17.14
C ARG A 109 -8.23 -7.61 17.13
N MET A 110 -9.03 -7.86 18.18
CA MET A 110 -10.42 -7.38 18.22
C MET A 110 -10.50 -5.89 18.52
N ASP A 111 -9.58 -5.35 19.32
CA ASP A 111 -9.49 -3.91 19.58
C ASP A 111 -9.09 -3.16 18.30
N ALA A 112 -8.08 -3.67 17.57
CA ALA A 112 -7.69 -3.13 16.28
C ALA A 112 -8.84 -3.20 15.26
N TYR A 113 -9.58 -4.32 15.23
CA TYR A 113 -10.75 -4.47 14.35
C TYR A 113 -11.86 -3.47 14.67
N GLN A 114 -12.22 -3.30 15.95
CA GLN A 114 -13.22 -2.34 16.38
C GLN A 114 -12.78 -0.91 16.05
N LEU A 115 -11.53 -0.54 16.34
CA LEU A 115 -10.99 0.79 16.06
C LEU A 115 -11.01 1.08 14.55
N LEU A 116 -10.46 0.18 13.75
CA LEU A 116 -10.35 0.37 12.30
C LEU A 116 -11.71 0.47 11.62
N SER A 117 -12.76 -0.18 12.16
CA SER A 117 -14.12 0.01 11.67
C SER A 117 -14.63 1.46 11.75
N GLN A 118 -14.01 2.32 12.55
CA GLN A 118 -14.43 3.72 12.74
C GLN A 118 -13.55 4.73 12.02
N ILE A 119 -12.31 4.37 11.68
CA ILE A 119 -11.29 5.33 11.21
C ILE A 119 -10.74 5.04 9.82
N THR A 120 -11.09 3.91 9.20
CA THR A 120 -10.58 3.58 7.88
C THR A 120 -11.32 4.31 6.77
N GLU A 121 -10.56 4.69 5.76
CA GLU A 121 -11.04 5.05 4.43
C GLU A 121 -10.74 3.85 3.51
N ALA A 122 -11.64 3.53 2.56
CA ALA A 122 -11.49 2.38 1.68
C ALA A 122 -11.61 2.77 0.18
N PRO A 123 -10.65 3.53 -0.38
CA PRO A 123 -10.70 3.92 -1.77
C PRO A 123 -10.52 2.71 -2.69
N ILE A 124 -11.32 2.66 -3.75
CA ILE A 124 -11.26 1.59 -4.75
C ILE A 124 -10.10 1.90 -5.70
N ALA A 125 -9.17 0.97 -5.89
CA ALA A 125 -8.05 1.16 -6.80
C ALA A 125 -8.49 0.89 -8.25
N ASN A 126 -8.81 -0.38 -8.56
CA ASN A 126 -9.37 -0.78 -9.87
C ASN A 126 -10.48 -1.83 -9.71
N VAL A 127 -11.42 -1.87 -10.68
CA VAL A 127 -12.46 -2.90 -10.79
C VAL A 127 -12.57 -3.43 -12.24
N VAL A 128 -11.46 -3.41 -12.96
CA VAL A 128 -11.41 -3.73 -14.41
C VAL A 128 -10.49 -4.90 -14.72
N ASP A 129 -9.41 -5.04 -13.96
CA ASP A 129 -8.41 -6.09 -14.12
C ASP A 129 -8.88 -7.48 -13.72
N ALA A 130 -8.10 -8.49 -14.13
CA ALA A 130 -8.30 -9.90 -13.76
C ALA A 130 -8.51 -10.12 -12.26
N ASN A 131 -7.85 -9.32 -11.42
CA ASN A 131 -8.13 -9.18 -9.99
C ASN A 131 -8.48 -7.72 -9.70
N TYR A 132 -9.54 -7.46 -8.94
CA TYR A 132 -9.85 -6.09 -8.50
C TYR A 132 -8.98 -5.73 -7.31
N SER A 133 -8.60 -4.46 -7.22
CA SER A 133 -7.77 -3.97 -6.12
C SER A 133 -8.51 -2.95 -5.26
N SER A 134 -8.47 -3.13 -3.94
CA SER A 134 -9.01 -2.20 -2.95
C SER A 134 -7.92 -1.80 -1.98
N VAL A 135 -7.82 -0.50 -1.69
CA VAL A 135 -6.97 0.01 -0.62
C VAL A 135 -7.82 0.19 0.64
N VAL A 136 -7.26 -0.14 1.80
CA VAL A 136 -7.80 0.27 3.10
C VAL A 136 -6.73 1.10 3.79
N LYS A 137 -7.06 2.31 4.22
CA LYS A 137 -6.10 3.24 4.82
C LYS A 137 -6.62 3.89 6.09
N ALA A 138 -5.72 4.18 7.02
CA ALA A 138 -6.01 4.86 8.27
C ALA A 138 -5.09 6.06 8.45
N ARG A 139 -5.66 7.20 8.86
CA ARG A 139 -4.93 8.46 9.01
C ARG A 139 -4.06 8.43 10.27
N LYS A 140 -2.76 8.68 10.11
CA LYS A 140 -1.76 8.68 11.20
C LYS A 140 -2.09 9.67 12.31
N SER A 141 -2.67 10.83 11.97
CA SER A 141 -2.99 11.88 12.94
C SER A 141 -4.11 11.52 13.92
N LEU A 142 -4.82 10.41 13.72
CA LEU A 142 -5.84 9.90 14.64
C LEU A 142 -5.24 8.97 15.72
N LEU A 143 -3.93 8.71 15.66
CA LEU A 143 -3.25 7.68 16.45
C LEU A 143 -2.02 8.28 17.13
N PRO A 144 -1.49 7.63 18.19
CA PRO A 144 -0.16 7.92 18.68
C PRO A 144 0.90 7.75 17.59
N VAL A 145 2.04 8.43 17.75
CA VAL A 145 3.17 8.29 16.82
C VAL A 145 3.67 6.84 16.85
N ALA A 146 3.79 6.23 15.67
CA ALA A 146 4.39 4.93 15.46
C ALA A 146 5.23 4.94 14.18
N SER A 147 6.17 4.01 14.09
CA SER A 147 7.11 3.90 12.97
C SER A 147 7.10 2.47 12.42
N ALA A 148 6.66 2.30 11.19
CA ALA A 148 6.80 1.03 10.50
C ALA A 148 8.27 0.75 10.16
N TYR A 149 8.71 -0.50 10.32
CA TYR A 149 10.03 -0.98 9.88
C TYR A 149 11.20 -0.09 10.34
N GLY A 150 11.17 0.36 11.61
CA GLY A 150 12.22 1.22 12.18
C GLY A 150 12.22 2.65 11.66
N GLY A 151 11.12 3.13 11.08
CA GLY A 151 11.02 4.49 10.53
C GLY A 151 11.54 4.63 9.11
N LEU A 152 11.61 3.51 8.36
CA LEU A 152 12.17 3.47 7.02
C LEU A 152 11.52 4.48 6.06
N HIS A 153 10.21 4.72 6.15
CA HIS A 153 9.56 5.72 5.32
C HIS A 153 10.16 7.11 5.51
N ALA A 154 10.35 7.56 6.76
CA ALA A 154 10.94 8.86 7.05
C ALA A 154 12.39 8.97 6.53
N ASP A 155 13.20 7.90 6.66
CA ASP A 155 14.55 7.84 6.09
C ASP A 155 14.53 7.99 4.56
N LEU A 156 13.70 7.19 3.88
CA LEU A 156 13.57 7.23 2.43
C LEU A 156 13.07 8.59 1.94
N ARG A 157 12.14 9.23 2.67
CA ARG A 157 11.65 10.58 2.37
C ARG A 157 12.78 11.61 2.46
N ALA A 158 13.62 11.54 3.49
CA ALA A 158 14.77 12.43 3.67
C ALA A 158 15.81 12.26 2.55
N ARG A 159 16.16 11.01 2.19
CA ARG A 159 17.10 10.70 1.11
C ARG A 159 16.55 11.09 -0.27
N ALA A 160 15.26 10.93 -0.50
CA ALA A 160 14.65 11.31 -1.78
C ALA A 160 14.75 12.82 -2.07
N VAL A 161 14.85 13.67 -1.03
CA VAL A 161 15.08 15.12 -1.22
C VAL A 161 16.42 15.39 -1.91
N THR A 162 17.43 14.56 -1.68
CA THR A 162 18.78 14.74 -2.26
C THR A 162 18.91 14.16 -3.67
N LEU A 163 17.87 13.49 -4.19
CA LEU A 163 17.85 12.91 -5.54
C LEU A 163 17.16 13.82 -6.56
N ARG A 164 16.72 15.02 -6.14
CA ARG A 164 16.07 16.02 -6.99
C ARG A 164 17.07 16.94 -7.66
#